data_AF-A0A4V2P956-F1
#
_entry.id   AF-A0A4V2P956-F1
#
_cell.length_a   1.000
_cell.length_b   1.000
_cell.length_c   1.000
_cell.angle_alpha   90.00
_cell.angle_beta   90.00
_cell.angle_gamma   90.00
#
_symmetry.space_group_name_H-M   'P 1'
#
loop_
_entity.id
_entity.type
_entity.pdbx_description
1 polymer ?
#
loop_
_entity_poly.entity_id
_entity_poly.type
_entity_poly.pdbx_seq_one_letter_code
_entity_poly.pdbx_strand_id
1 'polypeptide(L)'
;MKSPNTKVASEFIAKEPRQAEDHAGTIAEAFFIANLLFVGIFYFLLWGLYFMAYKNASAVSKHHLKQTLIASSVSTSIAILLNIIILLTTGYASATALILAEVYLMVIVPAFLIAGILGFTKAVQGLDFTFPLIGRFAASAQT
;
A
#
# COMPACT_ATOMS: atom_id res chain seq x y z
N MET A 1 6.95 -17.47 56.35
CA MET A 1 7.21 -16.26 55.52
C MET A 1 6.85 -16.57 54.08
N LYS A 2 5.71 -16.09 53.59
CA LYS A 2 5.23 -16.33 52.22
C LYS A 2 5.72 -15.15 51.38
N SER A 3 6.70 -15.37 50.52
CA SER A 3 7.28 -14.34 49.65
C SER A 3 6.18 -13.76 48.73
N PRO A 4 5.83 -12.48 48.86
CA PRO A 4 4.81 -11.86 48.03
C PRO A 4 5.50 -11.06 46.92
N ASN A 5 5.89 -11.69 45.79
CA ASN A 5 6.01 -10.96 44.50
C ASN A 5 6.40 -11.73 43.23
N THR A 6 6.28 -13.05 43.14
CA THR A 6 6.61 -13.74 41.87
C THR A 6 5.53 -13.61 40.79
N LYS A 7 4.28 -13.28 41.15
CA LYS A 7 3.17 -13.14 40.18
C LYS A 7 3.20 -11.84 39.37
N VAL A 8 3.48 -10.71 40.00
CA VAL A 8 3.52 -9.40 39.30
C VAL A 8 4.69 -9.29 38.33
N ALA A 9 5.81 -9.96 38.64
CA ALA A 9 6.95 -10.06 37.72
C ALA A 9 6.61 -10.91 36.49
N SER A 10 5.84 -12.00 36.66
CA SER A 10 5.40 -12.83 35.52
C SER A 10 4.30 -12.19 34.66
N GLU A 11 3.45 -11.32 35.23
CA GLU A 11 2.43 -10.57 34.46
C GLU A 11 3.05 -9.40 33.68
N PHE A 12 4.12 -8.76 34.19
CA PHE A 12 4.88 -7.75 33.43
C PHE A 12 5.76 -8.37 32.33
N ILE A 13 6.10 -9.65 32.48
CA ILE A 13 6.78 -10.50 31.48
C ILE A 13 5.75 -11.23 30.58
N ALA A 14 4.45 -10.92 30.66
CA ALA A 14 3.55 -11.15 29.54
C ALA A 14 3.82 -10.06 28.48
N LYS A 15 5.05 -10.05 27.98
CA LYS A 15 5.47 -9.32 26.80
C LYS A 15 4.44 -9.66 25.75
N GLU A 16 3.69 -8.63 25.35
CA GLU A 16 2.73 -8.68 24.26
C GLU A 16 3.26 -9.62 23.19
N PRO A 17 2.46 -10.56 22.67
CA PRO A 17 2.94 -11.49 21.66
C PRO A 17 3.57 -10.62 20.58
N ARG A 18 4.91 -10.64 20.50
CA ARG A 18 5.65 -9.99 19.42
C ARG A 18 5.05 -10.61 18.19
N GLN A 19 4.16 -9.86 17.53
CA GLN A 19 3.54 -10.31 16.30
C GLN A 19 4.70 -10.78 15.45
N ALA A 20 4.73 -12.08 15.14
CA ALA A 20 5.81 -12.67 14.37
C ALA A 20 6.06 -11.72 13.19
N GLU A 21 7.26 -11.16 13.10
CA GLU A 21 7.59 -10.00 12.26
C GLU A 21 6.99 -10.16 10.86
N ASP A 22 5.81 -9.60 10.66
CA ASP A 22 5.05 -9.80 9.44
C ASP A 22 5.28 -8.59 8.55
N HIS A 23 6.39 -8.68 7.80
CA HIS A 23 6.83 -7.64 6.90
C HIS A 23 5.99 -7.55 5.62
N ALA A 24 4.95 -8.38 5.45
CA ALA A 24 4.14 -8.38 4.23
C ALA A 24 3.48 -7.03 3.98
N GLY A 25 3.02 -6.32 5.03
CA GLY A 25 2.49 -4.97 4.90
C GLY A 25 3.52 -3.97 4.39
N THR A 26 4.75 -4.01 4.91
CA THR A 26 5.86 -3.15 4.48
C THR A 26 6.27 -3.43 3.03
N ILE A 27 6.38 -4.70 2.65
CA ILE A 27 6.74 -5.11 1.29
C ILE A 27 5.63 -4.70 0.30
N ALA A 28 4.37 -4.80 0.71
CA ALA A 28 3.23 -4.37 -0.11
C ALA A 28 3.28 -2.88 -0.43
N GLU A 29 3.53 -2.05 0.57
CA GLU A 29 3.66 -0.60 0.41
C GLU A 29 4.86 -0.25 -0.49
N ALA A 30 6.00 -0.95 -0.32
CA ALA A 30 7.17 -0.78 -1.18
C ALA A 30 6.88 -1.17 -2.64
N PHE A 31 6.17 -2.27 -2.88
CA PHE A 31 5.75 -2.69 -4.21
C PHE A 31 4.73 -1.74 -4.83
N PHE A 32 3.84 -1.15 -4.05
CA PHE A 32 2.95 -0.11 -4.53
C PHE A 32 3.72 1.14 -4.99
N ILE A 33 4.66 1.64 -4.17
CA ILE A 33 5.53 2.76 -4.55
C ILE A 33 6.32 2.41 -5.81
N ALA A 34 6.90 1.22 -5.87
CA ALA A 34 7.65 0.76 -7.04
C ALA A 34 6.76 0.67 -8.29
N ASN A 35 5.52 0.19 -8.19
CA ASN A 35 4.57 0.18 -9.30
C ASN A 35 4.19 1.60 -9.76
N LEU A 36 4.07 2.53 -8.83
CA LEU A 36 3.72 3.91 -9.14
C LEU A 36 4.83 4.61 -9.94
N LEU A 37 6.10 4.33 -9.61
CA LEU A 37 7.27 4.91 -10.29
C LEU A 37 7.65 4.14 -11.56
N PHE A 38 7.47 2.83 -11.54
CA PHE A 38 7.81 1.90 -12.62
C PHE A 38 6.57 1.05 -12.91
N VAL A 39 5.62 1.64 -13.66
CA VAL A 39 4.39 0.94 -14.06
C VAL A 39 4.77 -0.37 -14.75
N GLY A 40 4.25 -1.50 -14.26
CA GLY A 40 4.48 -2.81 -14.87
C GLY A 40 4.67 -3.92 -13.86
N ILE A 41 5.89 -4.48 -13.79
CA ILE A 41 6.16 -5.76 -13.11
C ILE A 41 5.78 -5.75 -11.63
N PHE A 42 5.91 -4.61 -10.95
CA PHE A 42 5.60 -4.48 -9.52
C PHE A 42 4.11 -4.66 -9.21
N TYR A 43 3.21 -4.35 -10.14
CA TYR A 43 1.79 -4.68 -9.99
C TYR A 43 1.56 -6.18 -9.91
N PHE A 44 2.22 -6.95 -10.78
CA PHE A 44 2.13 -8.40 -10.77
C PHE A 44 2.80 -9.01 -9.54
N LEU A 45 3.94 -8.46 -9.11
CA LEU A 45 4.60 -8.86 -7.87
C LEU A 45 3.72 -8.62 -6.64
N LEU A 46 2.97 -7.52 -6.61
CA LEU A 46 2.02 -7.21 -5.53
C LEU A 46 0.86 -8.21 -5.50
N TRP A 47 0.32 -8.60 -6.65
CA TRP A 47 -0.66 -9.69 -6.74
C TRP A 47 -0.08 -11.04 -6.29
N GLY A 48 1.15 -11.36 -6.68
CA GLY A 48 1.84 -12.57 -6.22
C GLY A 48 2.03 -12.58 -4.70
N LEU A 49 2.46 -11.44 -4.13
CA LEU A 49 2.57 -11.27 -2.68
C LEU A 49 1.21 -11.42 -2.00
N TYR A 50 0.14 -10.88 -2.57
CA TYR A 50 -1.21 -11.05 -2.05
C TYR A 50 -1.60 -12.52 -1.94
N PHE A 51 -1.47 -13.30 -3.00
CA PHE A 51 -1.86 -14.72 -2.94
C PHE A 51 -0.98 -15.54 -1.99
N MET A 52 0.30 -15.23 -1.88
CA MET A 52 1.24 -15.96 -1.05
C MET A 52 1.14 -15.59 0.44
N ALA A 53 1.08 -14.30 0.76
CA ALA A 53 1.16 -13.80 2.13
C ALA A 53 -0.20 -13.59 2.79
N TYR A 54 -1.30 -13.38 2.04
CA TYR A 54 -2.59 -13.00 2.62
C TYR A 54 -3.15 -14.02 3.62
N LYS A 55 -2.93 -15.32 3.43
CA LYS A 55 -3.43 -16.34 4.38
C LYS A 55 -2.74 -16.27 5.74
N ASN A 56 -1.43 -16.03 5.75
CA ASN A 56 -0.59 -16.09 6.94
C ASN A 56 -0.30 -14.72 7.55
N ALA A 57 -0.65 -13.64 6.85
CA ALA A 57 -0.45 -12.27 7.32
C ALA A 57 -1.33 -11.91 8.53
N SER A 58 -0.78 -11.05 9.38
CA SER A 58 -1.44 -10.36 10.49
C SER A 58 -2.60 -9.50 9.98
N ALA A 59 -3.51 -9.10 10.88
CA ALA A 59 -4.65 -8.25 10.53
C ALA A 59 -4.20 -6.90 9.95
N VAL A 60 -3.15 -6.30 10.52
CA VAL A 60 -2.56 -5.03 10.05
C VAL A 60 -1.96 -5.20 8.66
N SER A 61 -1.13 -6.22 8.44
CA SER A 61 -0.55 -6.47 7.12
C SER A 61 -1.59 -6.78 6.06
N LYS A 62 -2.68 -7.50 6.40
CA LYS A 62 -3.80 -7.73 5.47
C LYS A 62 -4.46 -6.42 5.03
N HIS A 63 -4.60 -5.47 5.94
CA HIS A 63 -5.15 -4.16 5.63
C HIS A 63 -4.22 -3.39 4.67
N HIS A 64 -2.93 -3.32 4.99
CA HIS A 64 -1.92 -2.73 4.09
C HIS A 64 -1.87 -3.41 2.72
N LEU A 65 -1.92 -4.74 2.67
CA LEU A 65 -1.88 -5.52 1.44
C LEU A 65 -3.11 -5.24 0.55
N LYS A 66 -4.31 -5.13 1.13
CA LYS A 66 -5.53 -4.79 0.39
C LYS A 66 -5.52 -3.35 -0.10
N GLN A 67 -5.18 -2.39 0.76
CA GLN A 67 -5.23 -0.97 0.36
C GLN A 67 -4.21 -0.66 -0.74
N THR A 68 -3.00 -1.23 -0.64
CA THR A 68 -1.94 -1.04 -1.64
C THR A 68 -2.32 -1.68 -2.97
N LEU A 69 -2.98 -2.84 -2.95
CA LEU A 69 -3.55 -3.46 -4.17
C LEU A 69 -4.59 -2.59 -4.85
N ILE A 70 -5.53 -2.04 -4.08
CA ILE A 70 -6.57 -1.14 -4.61
C ILE A 70 -5.90 0.13 -5.15
N ALA A 71 -5.01 0.75 -4.38
CA ALA A 71 -4.29 1.95 -4.80
C ALA A 71 -3.43 1.73 -6.05
N SER A 72 -2.76 0.58 -6.15
CA SER A 72 -1.99 0.17 -7.32
C SER A 72 -2.88 -0.05 -8.53
N SER A 73 -4.06 -0.67 -8.34
CA SER A 73 -5.05 -0.87 -9.41
C SER A 73 -5.60 0.46 -9.93
N VAL A 74 -5.95 1.37 -9.01
CA VAL A 74 -6.48 2.70 -9.35
C VAL A 74 -5.44 3.53 -10.11
N SER A 75 -4.22 3.64 -9.58
CA SER A 75 -3.14 4.40 -10.21
C SER A 75 -2.77 3.86 -11.60
N THR A 76 -2.69 2.53 -11.74
CA THR A 76 -2.42 1.87 -13.03
C THR A 76 -3.57 2.09 -14.02
N SER A 77 -4.82 2.04 -13.56
CA SER A 77 -5.98 2.29 -14.41
C SER A 77 -6.01 3.73 -14.93
N ILE A 78 -5.66 4.71 -14.09
CA ILE A 78 -5.53 6.11 -14.51
C ILE A 78 -4.43 6.25 -15.58
N ALA A 79 -3.28 5.61 -15.37
CA ALA A 79 -2.18 5.62 -16.34
C ALA A 79 -2.60 5.04 -17.70
N ILE A 80 -3.28 3.88 -17.70
CA ILE A 80 -3.79 3.23 -18.91
C ILE A 80 -4.82 4.12 -19.60
N LEU A 81 -5.78 4.68 -18.84
CA LEU A 81 -6.82 5.55 -19.40
C LEU A 81 -6.23 6.80 -20.05
N LEU A 82 -5.23 7.42 -19.42
CA LEU A 82 -4.51 8.56 -20.00
C LEU A 82 -3.86 8.19 -21.34
N ASN A 83 -3.19 7.03 -21.41
CA ASN A 83 -2.57 6.54 -22.64
C ASN A 83 -3.60 6.27 -23.74
N ILE A 84 -4.76 5.69 -23.39
CA ILE A 84 -5.86 5.46 -24.34
C ILE A 84 -6.39 6.80 -24.87
N ILE A 85 -6.59 7.80 -24.00
CA ILE A 85 -7.03 9.14 -24.42
C ILE A 85 -6.02 9.76 -25.39
N ILE A 86 -4.73 9.70 -25.06
CA ILE A 86 -3.65 10.21 -25.93
C ILE A 86 -3.71 9.51 -27.29
N LEU A 87 -3.80 8.18 -27.31
CA LEU A 87 -3.83 7.39 -28.53
C LEU A 87 -5.05 7.74 -29.42
N LEU A 88 -6.23 7.94 -28.83
CA LEU A 88 -7.48 8.18 -29.57
C LEU A 88 -7.68 9.64 -30.02
N THR A 89 -7.03 10.61 -29.39
CA THR A 89 -7.29 12.04 -29.65
C THR A 89 -6.18 12.72 -30.42
N THR A 90 -4.95 12.64 -29.93
CA THR A 90 -3.85 13.51 -30.36
C THR A 90 -2.70 12.72 -30.97
N GLY A 91 -2.57 11.44 -30.60
CA GLY A 91 -1.42 10.61 -30.91
C GLY A 91 -0.18 11.02 -30.10
N TYR A 92 0.77 10.10 -29.95
CA TYR A 92 1.97 10.31 -29.13
C TYR A 92 2.95 11.35 -29.71
N ALA A 93 2.80 11.74 -30.98
CA ALA A 93 3.65 12.76 -31.62
C ALA A 93 3.23 14.19 -31.29
N SER A 94 2.10 14.39 -30.59
CA SER A 94 1.55 15.71 -30.30
C SER A 94 2.13 16.33 -29.03
N ALA A 95 2.33 17.66 -29.03
CA ALA A 95 2.68 18.42 -27.82
C ALA A 95 1.61 18.29 -26.72
N THR A 96 0.34 18.13 -27.08
CA THR A 96 -0.75 17.93 -26.11
C THR A 96 -0.59 16.62 -25.34
N ALA A 97 -0.12 15.55 -26.01
CA ALA A 97 0.15 14.28 -25.35
C ALA A 97 1.27 14.41 -24.31
N LEU A 98 2.31 15.18 -24.64
CA LEU A 98 3.41 15.46 -23.74
C LEU A 98 2.96 16.26 -22.51
N ILE A 99 2.17 17.33 -22.72
CA ILE A 99 1.61 18.13 -21.62
C ILE A 99 0.73 17.27 -20.70
N LEU A 100 -0.14 16.42 -21.26
CA LEU A 100 -1.00 15.52 -20.47
C LEU A 100 -0.18 14.52 -19.64
N ALA A 101 0.86 13.94 -20.23
CA ALA A 101 1.76 13.04 -19.53
C ALA A 101 2.51 13.76 -18.39
N GLU A 102 2.95 14.99 -18.61
CA GLU A 102 3.66 15.79 -17.62
C GLU A 102 2.75 16.21 -16.45
N VAL A 103 1.52 16.63 -16.73
CA VAL A 103 0.52 16.90 -15.67
C VAL A 103 0.24 15.65 -14.84
N TYR A 104 0.11 14.48 -15.47
CA TYR A 104 -0.04 13.22 -14.75
C TYR A 104 1.17 12.94 -13.82
N LEU A 105 2.39 13.13 -14.32
CA LEU A 105 3.62 12.90 -13.56
C LEU A 105 3.86 13.93 -12.45
N MET A 106 3.39 15.18 -12.59
CA MET A 106 3.61 16.24 -11.59
C MET A 106 2.50 16.31 -10.55
N VAL A 107 1.28 15.89 -10.88
CA VAL A 107 0.12 16.03 -9.98
C VAL A 107 -0.32 14.68 -9.41
N ILE A 108 -0.60 13.71 -10.29
CA ILE A 108 -1.21 12.45 -9.88
C ILE A 108 -0.18 11.54 -9.21
N VAL A 109 0.99 11.36 -9.84
CA VAL A 109 2.04 10.49 -9.30
C VAL A 109 2.51 10.97 -7.91
N PRO A 110 2.83 12.25 -7.67
CA PRO A 110 3.28 12.70 -6.35
C PRO A 110 2.19 12.60 -5.28
N ALA A 111 0.92 12.82 -5.64
CA ALA A 111 -0.19 12.65 -4.69
C ALA A 111 -0.31 11.20 -4.19
N PHE A 112 -0.22 10.22 -5.09
CA PHE A 112 -0.20 8.80 -4.73
C PHE A 112 1.10 8.42 -3.99
N LEU A 113 2.23 9.01 -4.37
CA LEU A 113 3.52 8.74 -3.75
C LEU A 113 3.54 9.17 -2.28
N ILE A 114 3.00 10.36 -1.98
CA ILE A 114 2.86 10.84 -0.59
C ILE A 114 2.03 9.85 0.23
N ALA A 115 0.89 9.40 -0.30
CA ALA A 115 0.06 8.41 0.39
C ALA A 115 0.82 7.09 0.63
N GLY A 116 1.57 6.61 -0.36
CA GLY A 116 2.41 5.42 -0.25
C GLY A 116 3.54 5.55 0.77
N ILE A 117 4.23 6.69 0.81
CA ILE A 117 5.31 6.94 1.79
C ILE A 117 4.75 6.96 3.21
N LEU A 118 3.57 7.56 3.42
CA LEU A 118 2.90 7.56 4.72
C LEU A 118 2.49 6.14 5.13
N GLY A 119 1.90 5.37 4.22
CA GLY A 119 1.55 3.96 4.44
C GLY A 119 2.76 3.09 4.74
N PHE A 120 3.83 3.22 3.95
CA PHE A 120 5.10 2.54 4.16
C PHE A 120 5.70 2.85 5.52
N THR A 121 5.77 4.13 5.90
CA THR A 121 6.33 4.55 7.20
C THR A 121 5.55 3.95 8.36
N LYS A 122 4.23 3.88 8.25
CA LYS A 122 3.36 3.27 9.27
C LYS A 122 3.47 1.75 9.30
N ALA A 123 3.56 1.10 8.14
CA ALA A 123 3.79 -0.33 8.05
C ALA A 123 5.13 -0.75 8.66
N VAL A 124 6.20 0.02 8.44
CA VAL A 124 7.52 -0.19 9.09
C VAL A 124 7.40 -0.09 10.62
N GLN A 125 6.53 0.78 11.12
CA GLN A 125 6.25 0.93 12.56
C GLN A 125 5.29 -0.14 13.10
N GLY A 126 4.75 -1.02 12.25
CA GLY A 126 3.71 -1.99 12.62
C GLY A 126 2.36 -1.35 12.97
N LEU A 127 2.16 -0.08 12.59
CA LEU A 127 0.93 0.66 12.84
C LEU A 127 -0.01 0.53 11.65
N ASP A 128 -1.29 0.39 11.94
CA ASP A 128 -2.32 0.45 10.91
C ASP A 128 -2.42 1.87 10.31
N PHE A 129 -2.65 1.94 9.01
CA PHE A 129 -2.82 3.19 8.28
C PHE A 129 -3.86 3.01 7.18
N THR A 130 -4.69 4.03 7.03
CA THR A 130 -5.74 4.07 6.03
C THR A 130 -5.47 5.23 5.09
N PHE A 131 -5.33 4.93 3.79
CA PHE A 131 -5.07 5.97 2.79
C PHE A 131 -6.15 7.07 2.83
N PRO A 132 -5.80 8.35 2.93
CA PRO A 132 -6.78 9.42 3.14
C PRO A 132 -7.79 9.58 1.99
N LEU A 133 -7.39 9.25 0.75
CA LEU A 133 -8.24 9.37 -0.44
C LEU A 133 -8.93 8.06 -0.85
N ILE A 134 -8.34 6.90 -0.54
CA ILE A 134 -8.79 5.58 -1.01
C ILE A 134 -9.40 4.75 0.13
N GLY A 135 -9.03 5.04 1.37
CA GLY A 135 -9.43 4.31 2.55
C GLY A 135 -10.93 4.28 2.82
N ARG A 136 -11.69 5.27 2.32
CA ARG A 136 -13.16 5.26 2.41
C ARG A 136 -13.78 4.12 1.59
N PHE A 137 -13.17 3.75 0.46
CA PHE A 137 -13.62 2.62 -0.37
C PHE A 137 -13.17 1.26 0.17
N ALA A 138 -12.04 1.22 0.88
CA ALA A 138 -11.58 0.01 1.57
C ALA A 138 -12.40 -0.28 2.85
N ALA A 139 -12.85 0.77 3.55
CA ALA A 139 -13.70 0.66 4.75
C ALA A 139 -15.12 0.18 4.45
N SER A 140 -15.68 0.51 3.28
CA SER A 140 -17.04 0.10 2.87
C SER A 140 -17.14 -1.38 2.45
N ALA A 141 -16.03 -2.10 2.31
CA ALA A 141 -16.00 -3.52 1.95
C ALA A 141 -16.05 -4.46 3.19
N GLN A 142 -16.37 -3.93 4.36
CA GLN A 142 -16.46 -4.66 5.64
C GLN A 142 -17.88 -4.71 6.25
N THR A 143 -18.90 -4.17 5.56
CA THR A 143 -20.31 -4.36 5.90
C THR A 143 -20.95 -5.48 5.13
#